data_AF-A0A0B5FT46-F1
#
_entry.id   AF-A0A0B5FT46-F1
#
_cell.length_a   1.000
_cell.length_b   1.000
_cell.length_c   1.000
_cell.angle_alpha   90.00
_cell.angle_beta   90.00
_cell.angle_gamma   90.00
#
_symmetry.space_group_name_H-M   'P 1'
#
loop_
_entity.id
_entity.type
_entity.pdbx_description
1 polymer ?
#
loop_
_entity_poly.entity_id
_entity_poly.type
_entity_poly.pdbx_seq_one_letter_code
_entity_poly.pdbx_strand_id
1 'polypeptide(L)' 'MKSGIRDKAQGVLHEMKGKVKEVTGKLTDNSKLEAEGKAEKMAGKAQGKVGEVKRDLGE' A
#
# COMPACT_ATOMS: atom_id res chain seq x y z
N MET A 1 -27.40 -5.34 -13.65
CA MET A 1 -26.27 -4.53 -14.19
C MET A 1 -26.21 -3.19 -13.46
N LYS A 2 -25.45 -3.07 -12.36
CA LYS A 2 -25.23 -1.79 -11.64
C LYS A 2 -24.05 -1.79 -10.65
N SER A 3 -23.43 -2.95 -10.35
CA SER A 3 -22.33 -3.03 -9.36
C SER A 3 -20.95 -2.65 -9.93
N GLY A 4 -20.63 -3.03 -11.17
CA GLY A 4 -19.26 -2.86 -11.71
C GLY A 4 -18.78 -1.41 -11.89
N ILE A 5 -19.68 -0.43 -11.98
CA ILE A 5 -19.32 0.99 -12.11
C ILE A 5 -18.98 1.61 -10.75
N ARG A 6 -19.66 1.17 -9.67
CA ARG A 6 -19.41 1.66 -8.31
C ARG A 6 -18.08 1.16 -7.77
N ASP A 7 -17.75 -0.11 -8.02
CA ASP A 7 -16.45 -0.69 -7.69
C ASP A 7 -15.30 -0.01 -8.45
N LYS A 8 -15.46 0.23 -9.76
CA LYS A 8 -14.46 0.98 -10.54
C LYS A 8 -14.29 2.41 -10.03
N ALA A 9 -15.38 3.10 -9.70
CA ALA A 9 -15.31 4.45 -9.15
C ALA A 9 -14.64 4.47 -7.77
N GLN A 10 -14.93 3.49 -6.90
CA GLN A 10 -14.25 3.35 -5.61
C GLN A 10 -12.76 3.04 -5.78
N GLY A 11 -12.40 2.17 -6.73
CA GLY A 11 -11.00 1.85 -7.03
C GLY A 11 -10.23 3.09 -7.51
N VAL A 12 -10.79 3.84 -8.46
CA VAL A 12 -10.18 5.07 -8.99
C VAL A 12 -10.08 6.16 -7.92
N LEU A 13 -11.11 6.34 -7.08
CA LEU A 13 -11.07 7.29 -5.96
C LEU A 13 -10.01 6.91 -4.92
N HIS A 14 -9.83 5.61 -4.66
CA HIS A 14 -8.83 5.12 -3.73
C HIS A 14 -7.42 5.32 -4.29
N GLU A 15 -7.19 5.02 -5.58
CA GLU A 15 -5.94 5.27 -6.27
C GLU A 15 -5.57 6.76 -6.27
N MET A 16 -6.54 7.63 -6.59
CA MET A 16 -6.34 9.08 -6.53
C MET A 16 -6.00 9.56 -5.12
N LYS A 17 -6.75 9.11 -4.10
CA LYS A 17 -6.48 9.48 -2.70
C LYS A 17 -5.10 8.98 -2.25
N GLY A 18 -4.70 7.78 -2.68
CA GLY A 18 -3.38 7.22 -2.42
C GLY A 18 -2.27 8.06 -3.05
N LYS A 19 -2.41 8.40 -4.34
CA LYS A 19 -1.47 9.28 -5.06
C LYS A 19 -1.36 10.66 -4.43
N VAL A 20 -2.48 11.25 -4.03
CA VAL A 20 -2.50 12.55 -3.36
C VAL A 20 -1.78 12.47 -2.02
N LYS A 21 -2.03 11.43 -1.19
CA LYS A 21 -1.28 11.23 0.06
C LYS A 21 0.22 11.02 -0.16
N GLU A 22 0.59 10.27 -1.19
CA GLU A 22 2.00 10.06 -1.55
C GLU A 22 2.68 11.37 -1.96
N VAL A 23 1.99 12.16 -2.79
CA VAL A 23 2.48 13.46 -3.26
C VAL A 23 2.56 14.45 -2.12
N THR A 24 1.54 14.55 -1.26
CA THR A 24 1.56 15.39 -0.06
C THR A 24 2.62 14.93 0.94
N GLY A 25 2.81 13.62 1.11
CA GLY A 25 3.85 13.07 1.98
C GLY A 25 5.26 13.42 1.50
N LYS A 26 5.50 13.31 0.18
CA LYS A 26 6.76 13.76 -0.47
C LYS A 26 6.94 15.28 -0.40
N LEU A 27 5.87 16.06 -0.60
CA LEU A 27 5.91 17.53 -0.57
C LEU A 27 6.09 18.10 0.84
N THR A 28 5.62 17.39 1.87
CA THR A 28 5.74 17.85 3.26
C THR A 28 7.16 17.62 3.81
N ASP A 29 8.05 16.96 3.05
CA ASP A 29 9.45 16.66 3.41
C ASP A 29 9.58 16.18 4.87
N ASN A 30 8.60 15.41 5.31
CA ASN A 30 8.51 15.00 6.69
C ASN A 30 9.35 13.74 6.83
N SER A 31 10.65 13.94 7.06
CA SER A 31 11.65 12.88 7.28
C SER A 31 11.16 11.78 8.23
N LYS A 32 10.28 12.12 9.17
CA LYS A 32 9.64 11.16 10.09
C LYS A 32 8.65 10.22 9.39
N LEU A 33 7.81 10.74 8.49
CA LEU A 33 6.87 9.95 7.68
C LEU A 33 7.59 9.11 6.62
N GLU A 34 8.66 9.63 6.00
CA GLU A 34 9.50 8.83 5.11
C GLU A 34 10.19 7.69 5.85
N ALA A 35 10.75 7.96 7.04
CA ALA A 35 11.40 6.93 7.86
C ALA A 35 10.40 5.86 8.30
N GLU A 36 9.22 6.25 8.80
CA GLU A 36 8.15 5.31 9.17
C GLU A 36 7.69 4.50 7.96
N GLY A 37 7.46 5.14 6.80
CA GLY A 37 7.07 4.45 5.57
C GLY A 37 8.13 3.48 5.05
N LYS A 38 9.42 3.80 5.17
CA LYS A 38 10.54 2.94 4.76
C LYS A 38 10.67 1.73 5.69
N ALA A 39 10.49 1.94 7.00
CA ALA A 39 10.48 0.87 8.00
C ALA A 39 9.30 -0.09 7.78
N GLU A 40 8.10 0.44 7.55
CA GLU A 40 6.88 -0.35 7.29
C GLU A 40 7.00 -1.16 6.00
N LYS A 41 7.59 -0.57 4.95
CA LYS A 41 7.86 -1.27 3.68
C LYS A 41 8.84 -2.43 3.84
N MET A 42 9.86 -2.28 4.69
CA MET A 42 10.79 -3.37 5.01
C MET A 42 10.11 -4.47 5.83
N ALA A 43 9.35 -4.09 6.85
CA ALA A 43 8.58 -5.04 7.65
C ALA A 43 7.57 -5.83 6.79
N GLY A 44 6.83 -5.14 5.91
CA GLY A 44 5.89 -5.76 4.99
C GLY A 44 6.57 -6.71 3.99
N LYS A 45 7.75 -6.36 3.46
CA LYS A 45 8.54 -7.27 2.61
C LYS A 45 9.03 -8.50 3.36
N ALA A 46 9.49 -8.33 4.60
CA ALA A 46 9.94 -9.44 5.44
C ALA A 46 8.77 -10.38 5.77
N GLN A 47 7.62 -9.82 6.14
CA GLN A 47 6.42 -10.58 6.45
C GLN A 47 5.83 -11.26 5.20
N GLY A 48 5.90 -10.61 4.03
CA GLY A 48 5.52 -11.21 2.75
C GLY A 48 6.38 -12.41 2.39
N LYS A 49 7.71 -12.28 2.50
CA LYS A 49 8.66 -13.40 2.28
C LYS A 49 8.44 -14.55 3.25
N VAL A 50 8.23 -14.26 4.54
CA VAL A 50 7.90 -15.30 5.54
C VAL A 50 6.57 -15.97 5.22
N GLY A 51 5.58 -15.20 4.76
CA GLY A 51 4.28 -15.72 4.34
C GLY A 51 4.37 -16.61 3.09
N GLU A 52 5.20 -16.23 2.11
CA GLU A 52 5.48 -17.05 0.92
C GLU A 52 6.22 -18.33 1.27
N VAL A 53 7.27 -18.26 2.10
CA VAL A 53 7.99 -19.46 2.56
C VAL A 53 7.08 -20.39 3.38
N LYS A 54 6.18 -19.84 4.20
CA LYS A 54 5.23 -20.65 4.98
C LYS A 54 4.11 -21.27 4.13
N ARG A 55 3.79 -20.67 2.98
CA ARG A 55 2.90 -21.25 1.96
C ARG A 55 3.61 -22.35 1.17
N ASP A 56 4.86 -22.12 0.80
CA ASP A 56 5.67 -23.06 0.01
C ASP A 56 6.12 -24.29 0.82
N LEU A 57 6.30 -24.14 2.15
CA LEU A 57 6.74 -25.20 3.06
C LEU A 57 5.57 -25.92 3.77
N GLY A 58 4.32 -25.53 3.50
CA GLY A 58 3.17 -25.89 4.35
C GLY A 58 1.84 -26.19 3.65
N GLU A 59 1.80 -26.18 2.31
CA GLU A 59 0.74 -26.82 1.51
C GLU A 59 1.33 -27.95 0.65
#